data_AF-A0A2P6S949-F1
#
_entry.id   AF-A0A2P6S949-F1
#
_cell.length_a   1.000
_cell.length_b   1.000
_cell.length_c   1.000
_cell.angle_alpha   90.00
_cell.angle_beta   90.00
_cell.angle_gamma   90.00
#
_symmetry.space_group_name_H-M   'P 1'
#
loop_
_entity.id
_entity.type
_entity.pdbx_description
1 polymer ?
#
loop_
_entity_poly.entity_id
_entity_poly.type
_entity_poly.pdbx_seq_one_letter_code
_entity_poly.pdbx_strand_id
1 'polypeptide(L)'
;MADEEESELSEKQKIDIAKWFLLNSPPGEIQFVAEHVKAVVNDDVLYEEAASEAFPLYNKSHMISLEMPGGIGDVLVTSFGELRGTEYLDPKTAHVAVVDHIKQVYSKKNWFRFVQT
;
A
#
# COMPACT_ATOMS: atom_id res chain seq x y z
N MET A 1 -6.70 42.23 -13.52
CA MET A 1 -6.98 40.87 -13.03
C MET A 1 -6.55 40.90 -11.58
N ALA A 2 -7.48 40.64 -10.66
CA ALA A 2 -7.10 40.50 -9.25
C ALA A 2 -6.27 39.23 -9.17
N ASP A 3 -5.04 39.35 -8.69
CA ASP A 3 -4.27 38.21 -8.22
C ASP A 3 -5.07 37.65 -7.04
N GLU A 4 -5.84 36.59 -7.26
CA GLU A 4 -6.41 35.81 -6.19
C GLU A 4 -5.23 35.31 -5.37
N GLU A 5 -5.08 35.79 -4.13
CA GLU A 5 -4.11 35.25 -3.19
C GLU A 5 -4.41 33.76 -3.03
N GLU A 6 -3.64 32.92 -3.72
CA GLU A 6 -3.75 31.47 -3.68
C GLU A 6 -3.35 31.05 -2.27
N SER A 7 -4.35 30.93 -1.39
CA SER A 7 -4.13 30.55 0.00
C SER A 7 -3.49 29.16 0.03
N GLU A 8 -2.35 29.04 0.70
CA GLU A 8 -1.67 27.77 0.92
C GLU A 8 -2.63 26.69 1.40
N LEU A 9 -2.55 25.51 0.79
CA LEU A 9 -3.38 24.36 1.16
C LEU A 9 -3.08 23.92 2.59
N SER A 10 -4.13 23.55 3.34
CA SER A 10 -3.95 22.91 4.64
C SER A 10 -3.26 21.55 4.51
N GLU A 11 -2.58 21.10 5.57
CA GLU A 11 -1.92 19.78 5.63
C GLU A 11 -2.89 18.65 5.27
N LYS A 12 -4.12 18.71 5.80
CA LYS A 12 -5.17 17.72 5.50
C LYS A 12 -5.51 17.69 4.01
N GLN A 13 -5.62 18.85 3.36
CA GLN A 13 -5.88 18.89 1.91
C GLN A 13 -4.70 18.32 1.12
N LYS A 14 -3.46 18.58 1.55
CA LYS A 14 -2.26 17.99 0.92
C LYS A 14 -2.29 16.46 1.02
N ILE A 15 -2.62 15.91 2.19
CA ILE A 15 -2.78 14.45 2.40
C ILE A 15 -3.89 13.88 1.51
N ASP A 16 -5.07 14.50 1.49
CA ASP A 16 -6.21 14.00 0.72
C ASP A 16 -5.92 14.00 -0.80
N ILE A 17 -5.23 15.03 -1.31
CA ILE A 17 -4.82 15.11 -2.72
C ILE A 17 -3.74 14.06 -3.02
N ALA A 18 -2.72 13.92 -2.17
CA ALA A 18 -1.68 12.90 -2.33
C ALA A 18 -2.27 11.48 -2.36
N LYS A 19 -3.18 11.18 -1.44
CA LYS A 19 -3.92 9.92 -1.41
C LYS A 19 -4.72 9.70 -2.69
N TRP A 20 -5.39 10.73 -3.20
CA TRP A 20 -6.14 10.63 -4.45
C TRP A 20 -5.25 10.28 -5.64
N PHE A 21 -4.06 10.89 -5.76
CA PHE A 21 -3.10 10.53 -6.81
C PHE A 21 -2.65 9.07 -6.71
N LEU A 22 -2.29 8.61 -5.51
CA LEU A 22 -1.87 7.23 -5.29
C LEU A 22 -2.96 6.23 -5.65
N LEU A 23 -4.20 6.45 -5.21
CA LEU A 23 -5.35 5.56 -5.47
C LEU A 23 -5.72 5.47 -6.96
N ASN A 24 -5.48 6.53 -7.74
CA ASN A 24 -5.79 6.59 -9.16
C ASN A 24 -4.57 6.28 -10.05
N SER A 25 -3.50 5.74 -9.47
CA SER A 25 -2.34 5.30 -10.23
C SER A 25 -2.74 4.24 -11.27
N PRO A 26 -2.17 4.24 -12.48
CA PRO A 26 -2.36 3.14 -13.42
C PRO A 26 -1.92 1.79 -12.80
N PRO A 27 -2.52 0.65 -13.22
CA PRO A 27 -2.12 -0.67 -12.74
C PRO A 27 -0.61 -0.91 -12.93
N GLY A 28 0.12 -1.18 -11.85
CA GLY A 28 1.56 -1.46 -11.89
C GLY A 28 2.47 -0.23 -11.84
N GLU A 29 1.92 0.99 -11.82
CA GLU A 29 2.70 2.24 -11.82
C GLU A 29 2.72 2.98 -10.48
N ILE A 30 2.02 2.49 -9.45
CA ILE A 30 1.89 3.19 -8.17
C ILE A 30 3.24 3.55 -7.53
N GLN A 31 4.29 2.74 -7.69
CA GLN A 31 5.62 3.06 -7.17
C GLN A 31 6.21 4.33 -7.82
N PHE A 32 6.08 4.47 -9.14
CA PHE A 32 6.54 5.66 -9.86
C PHE A 32 5.68 6.89 -9.52
N VAL A 33 4.37 6.72 -9.39
CA VAL A 33 3.48 7.81 -8.96
C VAL A 33 3.84 8.24 -7.54
N ALA A 34 4.15 7.30 -6.65
CA ALA A 34 4.54 7.58 -5.28
C ALA A 34 5.84 8.38 -5.18
N GLU A 35 6.85 8.07 -6.01
CA GLU A 35 8.08 8.87 -6.10
C GLU A 35 7.78 10.33 -6.51
N HIS A 36 6.91 10.54 -7.51
CA HIS A 36 6.53 11.88 -7.94
C HIS A 36 5.70 12.62 -6.89
N VAL A 37 4.71 11.95 -6.28
CA VAL A 37 3.87 12.54 -5.22
C VAL A 37 4.73 12.94 -4.03
N LYS A 38 5.68 12.10 -3.62
CA LYS A 38 6.63 12.41 -2.54
C LYS A 38 7.43 13.69 -2.84
N ALA A 39 7.94 13.83 -4.07
CA ALA A 39 8.67 15.03 -4.48
C ALA A 39 7.79 16.30 -4.52
N VAL A 40 6.52 16.16 -4.90
CA VAL A 40 5.57 17.29 -4.97
C VAL A 40 5.09 17.72 -3.58
N VAL A 41 4.80 16.77 -2.68
CA VAL A 41 4.39 17.07 -1.30
C VAL A 41 5.54 17.68 -0.50
N ASN A 42 6.77 17.18 -0.72
CA ASN A 42 7.99 17.67 -0.07
C ASN A 42 7.92 17.71 1.47
N ASP A 43 7.13 16.81 2.05
CA ASP A 43 7.01 16.58 3.48
C ASP A 43 6.83 15.07 3.69
N ASP A 44 7.82 14.44 4.32
CA ASP A 44 7.84 12.99 4.54
C ASP A 44 6.68 12.54 5.43
N VAL A 45 6.28 13.33 6.42
CA VAL A 45 5.23 12.96 7.39
C VAL A 45 3.87 12.94 6.70
N LEU A 46 3.55 13.99 5.94
CA LEU A 46 2.29 14.06 5.20
C LEU A 46 2.21 12.99 4.11
N TYR A 47 3.33 12.72 3.43
CA TYR A 47 3.42 11.66 2.43
C TYR A 47 3.23 10.27 3.06
N GLU A 48 3.89 9.99 4.18
CA GLU A 48 3.79 8.69 4.87
C GLU A 48 2.36 8.41 5.34
N GLU A 49 1.66 9.43 5.85
CA GLU A 49 0.25 9.30 6.23
C GLU A 49 -0.62 8.95 5.01
N ALA A 50 -0.50 9.71 3.91
CA ALA A 50 -1.23 9.45 2.68
C ALA A 50 -0.93 8.06 2.09
N ALA A 51 0.35 7.66 2.07
CA ALA A 51 0.77 6.36 1.54
C ALA A 51 0.27 5.19 2.40
N SER A 52 0.29 5.33 3.72
CA SER A 52 -0.18 4.28 4.64
C SER A 52 -1.67 3.96 4.45
N GLU A 53 -2.47 4.96 4.07
CA GLU A 53 -3.89 4.79 3.74
C GLU A 53 -4.12 4.31 2.30
N ALA A 54 -3.37 4.86 1.33
CA ALA A 54 -3.61 4.62 -0.08
C ALA A 54 -3.18 3.23 -0.55
N PHE A 55 -1.97 2.79 -0.19
CA PHE A 55 -1.37 1.57 -0.72
C PHE A 55 -2.19 0.31 -0.40
N PRO A 56 -2.71 0.09 0.82
CA PRO A 56 -3.56 -1.06 1.10
C PRO A 56 -4.84 -1.08 0.26
N LEU A 57 -5.46 0.07 0.05
CA LEU A 57 -6.67 0.19 -0.75
C LEU A 57 -6.39 -0.09 -2.23
N TYR A 58 -5.33 0.53 -2.78
CA TYR A 58 -4.89 0.30 -4.16
C TYR A 58 -4.52 -1.16 -4.40
N ASN A 59 -3.70 -1.75 -3.53
CA ASN A 59 -3.24 -3.12 -3.69
C ASN A 59 -4.42 -4.11 -3.74
N LYS A 60 -5.44 -3.88 -2.89
CA LYS A 60 -6.66 -4.70 -2.85
C LYS A 60 -7.58 -4.47 -4.03
N SER A 61 -7.77 -3.22 -4.48
CA SER A 61 -8.65 -2.91 -5.62
C SER A 61 -8.08 -3.42 -6.94
N HIS A 62 -6.77 -3.35 -7.10
CA HIS A 62 -6.06 -3.85 -8.28
C HIS A 62 -5.69 -5.34 -8.20
N MET A 63 -6.00 -6.00 -7.07
CA MET A 63 -5.75 -7.43 -6.84
C MET A 63 -4.31 -7.84 -7.18
N ILE A 64 -3.33 -7.08 -6.69
CA ILE A 64 -1.93 -7.31 -7.03
C ILE A 64 -1.50 -8.72 -6.59
N SER A 65 -0.61 -9.34 -7.37
CA SER A 65 0.01 -10.63 -7.07
C SER A 65 1.41 -10.40 -6.53
N LEU A 66 1.74 -11.00 -5.39
CA LEU A 66 3.05 -10.88 -4.76
C LEU A 66 3.70 -12.25 -4.61
N GLU A 67 4.95 -12.37 -5.03
CA GLU A 67 5.71 -13.61 -4.90
C GLU A 67 5.98 -13.94 -3.42
N MET A 68 5.63 -15.15 -3.00
CA MET A 68 5.95 -15.67 -1.68
C MET A 68 7.35 -16.29 -1.66
N PRO A 69 8.09 -16.17 -0.54
CA PRO A 69 9.45 -16.70 -0.46
C PRO A 69 9.48 -18.22 -0.62
N GLY A 70 10.59 -18.74 -1.13
CA GLY A 70 10.83 -20.18 -1.21
C GLY A 70 10.10 -20.87 -2.36
N GLY A 71 9.63 -20.13 -3.37
CA GLY A 71 8.99 -20.69 -4.56
C GLY A 71 7.63 -21.35 -4.27
N ILE A 72 6.97 -20.95 -3.18
CA ILE A 72 5.64 -21.46 -2.79
C ILE A 72 4.56 -21.00 -3.80
N GLY A 73 4.85 -19.95 -4.56
CA GLY A 73 3.98 -19.33 -5.55
C GLY A 73 3.67 -17.89 -5.18
N ASP A 74 2.59 -17.36 -5.73
CA ASP A 74 2.16 -15.98 -5.47
C ASP A 74 0.92 -15.92 -4.58
N VAL A 75 0.80 -14.85 -3.79
CA VAL A 75 -0.41 -14.51 -3.06
C VAL A 75 -1.13 -13.34 -3.74
N LEU A 76 -2.45 -13.45 -3.87
CA LEU A 76 -3.28 -12.33 -4.31
C LEU A 76 -3.69 -11.46 -3.12
N VAL A 77 -3.41 -10.17 -3.21
CA VAL A 77 -3.80 -9.18 -2.20
C VAL A 77 -5.23 -8.73 -2.49
N THR A 78 -6.20 -9.25 -1.75
CA THR A 78 -7.63 -8.96 -1.94
C THR A 78 -8.36 -8.89 -0.60
N SER A 79 -9.48 -8.16 -0.54
CA SER A 79 -10.34 -8.12 0.65
C SER A 79 -10.95 -9.48 1.00
N PHE A 80 -11.06 -10.42 0.05
CA PHE A 80 -11.59 -11.76 0.28
C PHE A 80 -10.54 -12.69 0.94
N GLY A 81 -9.26 -12.46 0.66
CA GLY A 81 -8.14 -13.20 1.26
C GLY A 81 -7.55 -12.53 2.51
N GLU A 82 -7.98 -11.30 2.83
CA GLU A 82 -7.49 -10.52 3.98
C GLU A 82 -7.93 -11.15 5.30
N LEU A 83 -6.97 -11.61 6.09
CA LEU A 83 -7.19 -12.07 7.46
C LEU A 83 -7.09 -10.91 8.45
N ARG A 84 -6.08 -10.06 8.23
CA ARG A 84 -5.77 -8.84 8.99
C ARG A 84 -5.14 -7.84 8.02
N GLY A 85 -5.08 -6.55 8.36
CA GLY A 85 -4.65 -5.48 7.45
C GLY A 85 -3.34 -5.67 6.68
N THR A 86 -2.46 -6.60 7.08
CA THR A 86 -1.21 -6.96 6.37
C THR A 86 -1.09 -8.46 6.08
N GLU A 87 -2.10 -9.28 6.42
CA GLU A 87 -2.05 -10.74 6.37
C GLU A 87 -3.07 -11.28 5.37
N TYR A 88 -2.60 -12.05 4.38
CA TYR A 88 -3.40 -12.54 3.27
C TYR A 88 -3.25 -14.06 3.12
N LEU A 89 -4.38 -14.77 3.06
CA LEU A 89 -4.42 -16.22 2.89
C LEU A 89 -4.29 -16.59 1.41
N ASP A 90 -3.35 -17.47 1.09
CA ASP A 90 -3.41 -18.26 -0.15
C ASP A 90 -4.10 -19.61 0.14
N PRO A 91 -5.34 -19.82 -0.34
CA PRO A 91 -6.08 -21.05 -0.08
C PRO A 91 -5.48 -22.26 -0.81
N LYS A 92 -4.67 -22.08 -1.87
CA LYS A 92 -4.08 -23.21 -2.61
C LYS A 92 -3.01 -23.91 -1.81
N THR A 93 -2.17 -23.13 -1.13
CA THR A 93 -1.04 -23.66 -0.36
C THR A 93 -1.28 -23.64 1.15
N ALA A 94 -2.41 -23.07 1.61
CA ALA A 94 -2.74 -22.88 3.02
C ALA A 94 -1.70 -22.04 3.80
N HIS A 95 -1.00 -21.13 3.09
CA HIS A 95 -0.06 -20.19 3.71
C HIS A 95 -0.70 -18.83 3.93
N VAL A 96 -0.20 -18.14 4.94
CA VAL A 96 -0.52 -16.73 5.20
C VAL A 96 0.69 -15.90 4.82
N ALA A 97 0.54 -15.06 3.82
CA ALA A 97 1.53 -14.07 3.46
C ALA A 97 1.34 -12.81 4.30
N VAL A 98 2.45 -12.23 4.73
CA VAL A 98 2.46 -10.92 5.39
C VAL A 98 3.02 -9.93 4.38
N VAL A 99 2.33 -8.84 4.15
CA VAL A 99 2.60 -7.90 3.06
C VAL A 99 3.04 -6.55 3.61
N ASP A 100 4.18 -6.05 3.11
CA ASP A 100 4.52 -4.64 3.18
C ASP A 100 3.80 -3.93 2.03
N HIS A 101 2.74 -3.20 2.36
CA HIS A 101 1.87 -2.59 1.36
C HIS A 101 2.58 -1.52 0.52
N ILE A 102 3.47 -0.73 1.15
CA ILE A 102 4.17 0.37 0.49
C ILE A 102 5.23 -0.20 -0.44
N LYS A 103 6.03 -1.16 0.03
CA LYS A 103 7.07 -1.79 -0.80
C LYS A 103 6.53 -2.81 -1.79
N GLN A 104 5.27 -3.22 -1.64
CA GLN A 104 4.63 -4.27 -2.43
C GLN A 104 5.47 -5.56 -2.46
N VAL A 105 5.89 -6.01 -1.28
CA VAL A 105 6.66 -7.24 -1.13
C VAL A 105 6.14 -8.06 0.05
N TYR A 106 6.45 -9.35 0.01
CA TYR A 106 6.35 -10.19 1.20
C TYR A 106 7.28 -9.65 2.31
N SER A 107 6.73 -9.51 3.50
CA SER A 107 7.45 -9.18 4.72
C SER A 107 7.54 -10.41 5.61
N LYS A 108 8.76 -10.79 6.01
CA LYS A 108 8.94 -11.92 6.92
C LYS A 108 8.51 -11.53 8.32
N LYS A 109 7.34 -11.99 8.73
CA LYS A 109 6.92 -11.94 10.13
C LYS A 109 7.49 -13.19 10.81
N ASN A 110 8.40 -13.03 11.77
CA ASN A 110 8.86 -14.13 12.61
C ASN A 110 7.65 -14.71 13.36
N TRP A 111 7.10 -15.83 12.90
CA TRP A 111 6.06 -16.55 13.65
C TRP A 111 6.74 -17.65 14.46
N PHE A 112 6.76 -17.47 15.78
CA PHE A 112 6.93 -18.62 16.68
C PHE A 112 5.83 -19.61 16.35
N ARG A 113 6.25 -20.83 16.04
CA ARG A 113 5.41 -21.96 15.65
C ARG A 113 4.44 -22.26 16.79
N PHE A 114 3.15 -21.98 16.63
CA PHE A 114 2.11 -22.57 17.49
C PHE A 114 1.91 -24.04 17.08
N VAL A 115 2.87 -24.89 17.43
CA VAL A 115 2.62 -26.31 17.71
C VAL A 115 3.63 -26.76 18.77
N GLN A 116 3.20 -26.69 20.03
CA GLN A 116 3.53 -27.52 21.19
C GLN A 116 2.73 -26.86 22.33
N THR A 117 1.55 -27.38 22.68
CA THR A 117 1.35 -28.61 23.46
C THR A 117 -0.10 -29.09 23.26
#